data_AF-A0A0L0GFN4-F1
#
_entry.id   AF-A0A0L0GFN4-F1
#
_cell.length_a   1.000
_cell.length_b   1.000
_cell.length_c   1.000
_cell.angle_alpha   90.00
_cell.angle_beta   90.00
_cell.angle_gamma   90.00
#
_symmetry.space_group_name_H-M   'P 1'
#
loop_
_entity.id
_entity.type
_entity.pdbx_description
1 polymer ?
#
loop_
_entity_poly.entity_id
_entity_poly.type
_entity_poly.pdbx_seq_one_letter_code
_entity_poly.pdbx_strand_id
1 'polypeptide(L)'
;MNVQATETPSLPTSRIKKIMKKDNTIGLLSAEAIFVTAKATELFLAHLAEKGYDIAQGGKRKTIKNSDLLKIIQQNDNFQFLDEKDLGITS
;
A
#
# COMPACT_ATOMS: atom_id res chain seq x y z
N MET A 1 12.25 11.35 24.62
CA MET A 1 12.16 10.60 23.35
C MET A 1 12.61 11.54 22.25
N ASN A 2 13.73 11.24 21.59
CA ASN A 2 14.25 12.04 20.48
C ASN A 2 13.53 11.62 19.20
N VAL A 3 12.50 12.37 18.80
CA VAL A 3 11.81 12.17 17.52
C VAL A 3 12.61 12.84 16.40
N GLN A 4 13.73 12.24 16.01
CA GLN A 4 14.36 12.56 14.73
C GLN A 4 13.63 11.80 13.63
N ALA A 5 12.50 12.35 13.16
CA ALA A 5 11.91 11.95 11.88
C ALA A 5 12.50 12.84 10.77
N THR A 6 13.80 12.69 10.49
CA THR A 6 14.52 13.40 9.42
C THR A 6 14.79 12.52 8.21
N GLU A 7 14.16 11.35 8.12
CA GLU A 7 14.34 10.46 6.98
C GLU A 7 13.37 10.80 5.87
N THR A 8 13.92 11.21 4.72
CA THR A 8 13.20 11.29 3.45
C THR A 8 12.55 9.94 3.12
N PRO A 9 11.29 9.90 2.66
CA PRO A 9 10.67 8.65 2.21
C PRO A 9 11.52 8.02 1.12
N SER A 10 11.67 6.69 1.17
CA SER A 10 12.32 5.90 0.12
C SER A 10 11.51 5.96 -1.18
N LEU A 11 10.20 6.13 -1.07
CA LEU A 11 9.33 6.36 -2.22
C LEU A 11 9.46 7.79 -2.78
N PRO A 12 9.53 7.95 -4.11
CA PRO A 12 9.65 9.27 -4.73
C PRO A 12 8.37 10.09 -4.53
N THR A 13 8.47 11.16 -3.74
CA THR A 13 7.34 12.05 -3.39
C THR A 13 6.65 12.69 -4.60
N SER A 14 7.39 12.93 -5.69
CA SER A 14 6.82 13.42 -6.96
C SER A 14 5.84 12.44 -7.59
N ARG A 15 6.08 11.12 -7.46
CA ARG A 15 5.18 10.07 -7.95
C ARG A 15 3.96 9.92 -7.05
N ILE A 16 4.14 9.98 -5.73
CA ILE A 16 3.05 9.99 -4.76
C ILE A 16 2.10 11.15 -5.06
N LYS A 17 2.63 12.37 -5.19
CA LYS A 17 1.84 13.56 -5.55
C LYS A 17 1.07 13.36 -6.86
N LYS A 18 1.71 12.80 -7.90
CA LYS A 18 1.07 12.55 -9.20
C LYS A 18 -0.07 11.53 -9.10
N ILE A 19 0.07 10.50 -8.27
CA ILE A 19 -0.97 9.49 -8.03
C ILE A 19 -2.14 10.11 -7.26
N MET A 20 -1.87 10.83 -6.17
CA MET A 20 -2.93 11.52 -5.41
C MET A 20 -3.73 12.46 -6.33
N LYS A 21 -3.04 13.22 -7.19
CA LYS A 21 -3.65 14.13 -8.17
C LYS A 21 -4.41 13.46 -9.33
N LYS A 22 -4.47 12.14 -9.40
CA LYS A 22 -5.40 11.44 -10.32
C LYS A 22 -6.86 11.67 -9.92
N ASP A 23 -7.11 11.94 -8.65
CA ASP A 23 -8.41 12.41 -8.18
C ASP A 23 -8.56 13.91 -8.47
N ASN A 24 -9.48 14.24 -9.38
CA ASN A 24 -9.75 15.61 -9.81
C ASN A 24 -10.42 16.47 -8.72
N THR A 25 -10.92 15.86 -7.65
CA THR A 25 -11.52 16.58 -6.51
C THR A 25 -10.47 17.16 -5.57
N ILE A 26 -9.21 16.68 -5.66
CA ILE A 26 -8.12 17.11 -4.80
C ILE A 26 -7.56 18.47 -5.24
N GLY A 27 -7.75 19.48 -4.38
CA GLY A 27 -7.16 20.82 -4.47
C GLY A 27 -5.66 20.85 -4.17
N LEU A 28 -5.18 21.84 -3.42
CA LEU A 28 -3.74 21.91 -3.08
C LEU A 28 -3.34 20.77 -2.12
N LEU A 29 -2.16 20.20 -2.34
CA LEU A 29 -1.57 19.17 -1.48
C LEU A 29 -0.38 19.78 -0.72
N SER A 30 -0.39 19.66 0.61
CA SER A 30 0.74 20.07 1.45
C SER A 30 1.90 19.07 1.36
N ALA A 31 3.10 19.51 1.74
CA ALA A 31 4.28 18.65 1.77
C ALA A 31 4.13 17.53 2.80
N GLU A 32 3.51 17.83 3.95
CA GLU A 32 3.26 16.89 5.05
C GLU A 32 2.29 15.78 4.63
N ALA A 33 1.22 16.11 3.90
CA ALA A 33 0.28 15.12 3.40
C ALA A 33 0.96 14.15 2.43
N ILE A 34 1.81 14.65 1.53
CA ILE A 34 2.59 13.83 0.61
C ILE A 34 3.58 12.94 1.37
N PHE A 35 4.27 13.49 2.38
CA PHE A 35 5.22 12.75 3.20
C PHE A 35 4.55 11.62 3.98
N VAL A 36 3.46 11.89 4.69
CA VAL A 36 2.71 10.88 5.45
C VAL A 36 2.17 9.81 4.53
N THR A 37 1.63 10.18 3.37
CA THR A 37 1.15 9.21 2.37
C THR A 37 2.30 8.30 1.91
N ALA A 38 3.48 8.85 1.65
CA ALA A 38 4.65 8.07 1.26
C ALA A 38 5.06 7.07 2.35
N LYS A 39 5.19 7.51 3.62
CA LYS A 39 5.52 6.62 4.74
C LYS A 39 4.44 5.57 5.01
N ALA A 40 3.16 5.95 4.91
CA ALA A 40 2.05 5.02 5.03
C ALA A 40 2.10 3.95 3.93
N THR A 41 2.44 4.34 2.70
CA THR A 41 2.58 3.40 1.57
C THR A 41 3.74 2.43 1.80
N GLU A 42 4.88 2.89 2.32
CA GLU A 42 6.01 2.01 2.67
C GLU A 42 5.61 0.96 3.72
N LEU A 43 4.97 1.40 4.80
CA LEU A 43 4.49 0.51 5.86
C LEU A 43 3.43 -0.46 5.35
N PHE A 44 2.52 0.02 4.50
CA PHE A 44 1.51 -0.80 3.86
C PHE A 44 2.12 -1.91 3.00
N LEU A 45 3.12 -1.60 2.16
CA LEU A 45 3.79 -2.58 1.32
C LEU A 45 4.54 -3.62 2.15
N ALA A 46 5.23 -3.20 3.22
CA ALA A 46 5.90 -4.11 4.14
C ALA A 46 4.89 -5.07 4.80
N HIS A 47 3.77 -4.53 5.28
CA HIS A 47 2.72 -5.33 5.91
C HIS A 47 2.04 -6.30 4.92
N LEU A 48 1.73 -5.85 3.71
CA LEU A 48 1.15 -6.70 2.66
C LEU A 48 2.11 -7.82 2.26
N ALA A 49 3.41 -7.53 2.14
CA ALA A 49 4.43 -8.53 1.82
C ALA A 49 4.60 -9.57 2.93
N GLU A 50 4.59 -9.14 4.20
CA GLU A 50 4.60 -10.03 5.37
C GLU A 50 3.41 -10.98 5.35
N LYS A 51 2.19 -10.45 5.18
CA LYS A 51 0.97 -11.28 5.07
C LYS A 51 1.01 -12.21 3.86
N GLY A 52 1.53 -11.75 2.72
CA GLY A 52 1.75 -12.56 1.53
C GLY A 52 2.67 -13.75 1.81
N TYR A 53 3.73 -13.48 2.56
CA TYR A 53 4.70 -14.48 2.95
C TYR A 53 4.14 -15.49 3.95
N ASP A 54 3.33 -15.06 4.93
CA ASP A 54 2.65 -15.96 5.88
C ASP A 54 1.83 -17.03 5.14
N ILE A 55 1.06 -16.63 4.12
CA ILE A 55 0.27 -17.56 3.30
C ILE A 55 1.17 -18.47 2.47
N ALA A 56 2.22 -17.94 1.84
CA ALA A 56 3.17 -18.73 1.08
C ALA A 56 3.86 -19.78 1.96
N GLN A 57 4.29 -19.39 3.16
CA GLN A 57 4.93 -20.25 4.15
C GLN A 57 3.98 -21.35 4.64
N GLY A 58 2.70 -21.03 4.88
CA GLY A 58 1.67 -22.03 5.19
C GLY A 58 1.52 -23.09 4.08
N GLY A 59 1.77 -22.69 2.82
CA GLY A 59 1.87 -23.58 1.67
C GLY A 59 3.25 -24.24 1.45
N LYS A 60 4.17 -24.15 2.42
CA LYS A 60 5.57 -24.63 2.35
C LYS A 60 6.37 -24.04 1.18
N ARG A 61 6.04 -22.81 0.78
CA ARG A 61 6.72 -22.06 -0.28
C ARG A 61 7.46 -20.86 0.31
N LYS A 62 8.50 -20.40 -0.39
CA LYS A 62 9.25 -19.17 -0.07
C LYS A 62 8.99 -18.02 -1.05
N THR A 63 8.16 -18.27 -2.07
CA THR A 63 7.82 -17.31 -3.12
C THR A 63 6.35 -16.94 -2.98
N ILE A 64 6.08 -15.64 -2.84
CA ILE A 64 4.74 -15.06 -2.84
C ILE A 64 4.19 -15.14 -4.28
N LYS A 65 2.98 -15.66 -4.41
CA LYS A 65 2.22 -15.70 -5.66
C LYS A 65 1.05 -14.73 -5.59
N ASN A 66 0.52 -14.33 -6.75
CA ASN A 66 -0.67 -13.50 -6.83
C ASN A 66 -1.87 -14.13 -6.06
N SER A 67 -2.04 -15.46 -6.14
CA SER A 67 -3.07 -16.19 -5.37
C SER A 67 -2.95 -16.03 -3.86
N ASP A 68 -1.74 -15.78 -3.33
CA ASP A 68 -1.54 -15.53 -1.90
C ASP A 68 -2.10 -14.14 -1.55
N LEU A 69 -1.87 -13.13 -2.40
CA LEU A 69 -2.41 -11.78 -2.20
C LEU A 69 -3.94 -11.76 -2.31
N LEU A 70 -4.53 -12.45 -3.29
CA LEU A 70 -5.98 -12.57 -3.42
C LEU A 70 -6.62 -13.19 -2.17
N LYS A 71 -5.96 -14.18 -1.57
CA LYS A 71 -6.42 -14.81 -0.35
C LYS A 71 -6.40 -13.84 0.84
N ILE A 72 -5.40 -12.95 0.94
CA ILE A 72 -5.36 -11.90 1.98
C ILE A 72 -6.54 -10.96 1.82
N ILE A 73 -6.77 -10.48 0.59
CA ILE A 73 -7.86 -9.55 0.26
C ILE A 73 -9.21 -10.13 0.65
N GLN A 74 -9.43 -11.42 0.37
CA GLN A 74 -10.69 -12.12 0.70
C GLN A 74 -10.89 -12.41 2.19
N GLN A 75 -9.81 -12.47 2.98
CA GLN A 75 -9.84 -12.93 4.37
C GLN A 75 -9.71 -11.80 5.39
N ASN A 76 -9.44 -10.58 4.95
CA ASN A 76 -9.17 -9.46 5.84
C ASN A 76 -9.76 -8.16 5.27
N ASP A 77 -10.79 -7.67 5.96
CA ASP A 77 -11.55 -6.47 5.59
C ASP A 77 -10.66 -5.23 5.40
N ASN A 78 -9.53 -5.14 6.11
CA ASN A 78 -8.60 -4.02 5.96
C ASN A 78 -7.93 -3.97 4.57
N PHE A 79 -7.95 -5.06 3.81
CA PHE A 79 -7.42 -5.14 2.44
C PHE A 79 -8.52 -5.16 1.38
N GLN A 80 -9.80 -5.06 1.77
CA GLN A 80 -10.92 -5.15 0.83
C GLN A 80 -10.87 -4.07 -0.25
N PHE A 81 -10.30 -2.89 0.04
CA PHE A 81 -10.09 -1.82 -0.94
C PHE A 81 -9.20 -2.20 -2.14
N LEU A 82 -8.54 -3.36 -2.09
CA LEU A 82 -7.77 -3.93 -3.20
C LEU A 82 -8.56 -4.93 -4.06
N ASP A 83 -9.79 -5.27 -3.70
CA ASP A 83 -10.63 -6.17 -4.50
C ASP A 83 -10.96 -5.50 -5.85
N GLU A 84 -10.84 -6.27 -6.94
CA GLU A 84 -11.06 -5.79 -8.31
C GLU A 84 -12.46 -5.23 -8.52
N LYS A 85 -13.44 -5.78 -7.79
CA LYS A 85 -14.84 -5.32 -7.82
C LYS A 85 -14.99 -3.89 -7.30
N ASP A 86 -14.20 -3.54 -6.28
CA ASP A 86 -14.24 -2.24 -5.64
C ASP A 86 -13.39 -1.19 -6.39
N LEU A 87 -12.47 -1.64 -7.25
CA LEU A 87 -11.66 -0.78 -8.12
C LEU A 87 -12.36 -0.41 -9.45
N GLY A 88 -13.53 -0.98 -9.73
CA GLY A 88 -14.28 -0.72 -10.97
C GLY A 88 -13.52 -1.15 -12.24
N ILE A 89 -12.60 -2.12 -12.11
CA ILE A 89 -11.76 -2.61 -13.21
C ILE A 89 -12.43 -3.78 -13.94
N THR A 90 -13.43 -4.43 -13.35
CA THR A 90 -14.17 -5.51 -14.01
C THR A 90 -15.38 -4.97 -14.79
N SER A 91 -15.39 -5.22 -16.10
CA SER A 91 -16.52 -5.04 -17.02
C SER A 91 -17.67 -6.02 -16.76
#